data_AF-A0A7R8CW20-F1
#
_entry.id   AF-A0A7R8CW20-F1
#
_cell.length_a   1.000
_cell.length_b   1.000
_cell.length_c   1.000
_cell.angle_alpha   90.00
_cell.angle_beta   90.00
_cell.angle_gamma   90.00
#
_symmetry.space_group_name_H-M   'P 1'
#
loop_
_entity.id
_entity.type
_entity.pdbx_description
1 polymer ?
#
loop_
_entity_poly.entity_id
_entity_poly.type
_entity_poly.pdbx_seq_one_letter_code
_entity_poly.pdbx_strand_id
1 'polypeptide(L)'
;MLGAESLLFKSWNADVINMTTVPEVVLAKEAGMSYVSVAMVTDYDCWRESEETVNVPAVLKVMANNSVNVKVLFQKCILALAKEEWSETIQMNKEMVKNSIIR
;
A
#
# COMPACT_ATOMS: atom_id res chain seq x y z
N MET A 1 -0.04 10.17 -23.70
CA MET A 1 0.76 10.67 -22.56
C MET A 1 0.77 9.64 -21.42
N LEU A 2 -0.39 9.21 -20.90
CA LEU A 2 -0.50 8.18 -19.84
C LEU A 2 0.15 6.81 -20.18
N GLY A 3 0.10 6.37 -21.45
CA GLY A 3 0.69 5.09 -21.85
C GLY A 3 2.23 5.05 -21.82
N ALA A 4 2.90 6.19 -21.97
CA ALA A 4 4.36 6.24 -21.89
C ALA A 4 4.86 6.11 -20.44
N GLU A 5 4.11 6.66 -19.49
CA GLU A 5 4.39 6.54 -18.06
C GLU A 5 4.14 5.10 -17.57
N SER A 6 3.03 4.47 -17.98
CA SER A 6 2.72 3.08 -17.63
C SER A 6 3.79 2.09 -18.14
N LEU A 7 4.30 2.29 -19.38
CA LEU A 7 5.39 1.48 -19.93
C LEU A 7 6.74 1.72 -19.24
N LEU A 8 6.99 2.94 -18.76
CA LEU A 8 8.18 3.27 -17.97
C LEU A 8 8.14 2.61 -16.58
N PHE A 9 6.99 2.65 -15.90
CA PHE A 9 6.83 1.97 -14.59
C PHE A 9 6.93 0.45 -14.73
N LYS A 10 6.42 -0.11 -15.83
CA LYS A 10 6.60 -1.52 -16.16
C LYS A 10 8.06 -1.88 -16.44
N SER A 11 8.82 -1.02 -17.12
CA SER A 11 10.26 -1.24 -17.35
C SER A 11 11.09 -1.10 -16.07
N TRP A 12 10.59 -0.35 -15.08
CA TRP A 12 11.12 -0.29 -13.71
C TRP A 12 10.64 -1.41 -12.80
N ASN A 13 9.95 -2.42 -13.36
CA ASN A 13 9.48 -3.59 -12.64
C ASN A 13 8.51 -3.26 -11.48
N ALA A 14 7.76 -2.16 -11.61
CA ALA A 14 6.73 -1.77 -10.65
C ALA A 14 5.45 -2.60 -10.87
N ASP A 15 5.03 -3.33 -9.83
CA ASP A 15 3.87 -4.24 -9.90
C ASP A 15 2.52 -3.54 -9.70
N VAL A 16 2.50 -2.44 -8.93
CA VAL A 16 1.28 -1.68 -8.59
C VAL A 16 1.61 -0.19 -8.55
N ILE A 17 0.75 0.62 -9.17
CA ILE A 17 0.85 2.09 -9.14
C ILE A 17 -0.20 2.62 -8.17
N ASN A 18 0.19 3.51 -7.26
CA ASN A 18 -0.71 4.27 -6.41
C ASN A 18 -0.20 5.70 -6.24
N MET A 19 -1.04 6.59 -5.71
CA MET A 19 -0.72 8.01 -5.52
C MET A 19 -0.62 8.42 -4.04
N THR A 20 -0.73 7.48 -3.10
CA THR A 20 -0.83 7.78 -1.65
C THR A 20 0.30 7.19 -0.81
N THR A 21 1.04 6.19 -1.30
CA THR A 21 2.05 5.50 -0.46
C THR A 21 3.23 6.41 -0.11
N VAL A 22 3.56 7.37 -0.97
CA VAL A 22 4.59 8.38 -0.75
C VAL A 22 3.89 9.74 -0.61
N PRO A 23 4.11 10.52 0.46
CA PRO A 23 5.16 10.40 1.49
C PRO A 23 4.77 9.62 2.76
N GLU A 24 3.58 9.00 2.82
CA GLU A 24 3.05 8.37 4.04
C GLU A 24 4.00 7.33 4.66
N VAL A 25 4.58 6.45 3.83
CA VAL A 25 5.53 5.42 4.29
C VAL A 25 6.80 6.01 4.89
N VAL A 26 7.26 7.15 4.37
CA VAL A 26 8.49 7.82 4.83
C VAL A 26 8.24 8.44 6.19
N LEU A 27 7.13 9.17 6.35
CA LEU A 27 6.75 9.80 7.61
C LEU A 27 6.49 8.77 8.72
N ALA A 28 5.83 7.66 8.40
CA ALA A 28 5.61 6.59 9.37
C ALA A 28 6.94 5.97 9.86
N LYS A 29 7.92 5.86 8.96
CA LYS A 29 9.26 5.36 9.29
C LYS A 29 10.04 6.35 10.16
N GLU A 30 9.98 7.64 9.84
CA GLU A 30 10.58 8.72 10.65
C GLU A 30 9.94 8.82 12.04
N ALA A 31 8.65 8.50 12.17
CA ALA A 31 7.96 8.42 13.45
C ALA A 31 8.31 7.15 14.27
N GLY A 32 9.07 6.21 13.70
CA GLY A 32 9.42 4.94 14.34
C GLY A 32 8.25 3.95 14.43
N MET A 33 7.27 4.08 13.54
CA MET A 33 6.11 3.21 13.48
C MET A 33 6.33 2.07 12.48
N SER A 34 5.84 0.87 12.81
CA SER A 34 5.76 -0.23 11.86
C SER A 34 4.62 0.03 10.89
N TYR A 35 4.93 0.30 9.63
CA TYR A 35 3.97 0.59 8.56
C TYR A 35 3.85 -0.59 7.59
N VAL A 36 2.61 -0.98 7.29
CA VAL A 36 2.28 -1.99 6.27
C VAL A 36 1.14 -1.42 5.43
N SER A 37 1.37 -1.29 4.12
CA SER A 37 0.31 -0.92 3.17
C SER A 37 -0.28 -2.18 2.56
N VAL A 38 -1.60 -2.31 2.62
CA VAL A 38 -2.35 -3.36 1.90
C VAL A 38 -2.91 -2.72 0.63
N ALA A 39 -2.19 -2.90 -0.48
CA ALA A 39 -2.66 -2.44 -1.78
C ALA A 39 -3.73 -3.40 -2.32
N MET A 40 -4.95 -2.89 -2.50
CA MET A 40 -6.03 -3.60 -3.16
C MET A 40 -6.00 -3.23 -4.65
N VAL A 41 -5.78 -4.22 -5.51
CA VAL A 41 -5.90 -4.04 -6.96
C VAL A 41 -7.39 -3.91 -7.29
N THR A 42 -7.85 -2.69 -7.55
CA THR A 42 -9.25 -2.42 -7.93
C THR A 42 -9.47 -2.53 -9.43
N ASP A 43 -8.42 -2.27 -10.22
CA ASP A 43 -8.48 -2.21 -11.68
C ASP A 43 -7.19 -2.78 -12.28
N TYR A 44 -7.31 -3.46 -13.40
CA TYR A 44 -6.18 -3.63 -14.31
C TYR A 44 -6.13 -2.37 -15.15
N ASP A 45 -5.12 -1.54 -14.93
CA ASP A 45 -4.85 -0.29 -15.67
C ASP A 45 -4.95 -0.50 -17.21
N CYS A 46 -4.92 0.57 -18.01
CA CYS A 46 -5.18 0.60 -19.47
C CYS A 46 -4.24 -0.24 -20.38
N TRP A 47 -3.57 -1.27 -19.87
CA TRP A 47 -2.72 -2.19 -20.61
C TRP A 47 -3.48 -3.33 -21.32
N ARG A 48 -4.79 -3.46 -21.08
CA ARG A 48 -5.70 -4.29 -21.91
C ARG A 48 -6.50 -3.39 -22.84
N GLU A 49 -6.16 -3.38 -24.12
CA GLU A 49 -6.92 -2.69 -25.20
C GLU A 49 -8.33 -3.26 -25.46
N SER A 50 -8.82 -4.19 -24.64
CA SER A 50 -10.04 -4.98 -24.91
C SER A 50 -11.22 -4.74 -23.97
N GLU A 51 -11.08 -3.95 -22.90
CA GLU A 51 -12.22 -3.65 -22.00
C GLU A 51 -12.30 -2.17 -21.66
N GLU A 52 -13.55 -1.73 -21.46
CA GLU A 52 -14.03 -0.36 -21.49
C GLU A 52 -13.22 0.64 -20.65
N THR A 53 -13.10 1.86 -21.19
CA THR A 53 -12.60 3.06 -20.51
C THR A 53 -13.01 3.15 -19.04
N VAL A 54 -12.04 3.43 -18.17
CA VAL A 54 -12.15 3.65 -16.72
C VAL A 54 -13.46 4.37 -16.34
N ASN A 55 -14.38 3.63 -15.72
CA ASN A 55 -15.68 4.16 -15.29
C ASN A 55 -15.74 4.18 -13.76
N VAL A 56 -15.76 5.39 -13.16
CA VAL A 56 -15.77 5.61 -11.69
C VAL A 56 -16.80 4.75 -10.93
N PRO A 57 -18.06 4.60 -11.38
CA PRO A 57 -19.02 3.70 -10.74
C PRO A 57 -18.65 2.20 -10.79
N ALA A 58 -17.90 1.73 -11.79
CA ALA A 58 -17.41 0.35 -11.81
C ALA A 58 -16.35 0.13 -10.72
N VAL A 59 -15.42 1.07 -10.58
CA VAL A 59 -14.40 1.09 -9.51
C VAL A 59 -15.07 1.07 -8.13
N LEU A 60 -16.08 1.92 -7.91
CA LEU A 60 -16.80 1.97 -6.64
C LEU A 60 -17.51 0.65 -6.30
N LYS A 61 -18.06 -0.04 -7.31
CA LYS A 61 -18.73 -1.33 -7.10
C LYS A 61 -17.75 -2.45 -6.73
N VAL A 62 -16.60 -2.50 -7.41
CA VAL A 62 -15.52 -3.45 -7.09
C VAL A 62 -14.91 -3.12 -5.73
N MET A 63 -14.69 -1.85 -5.43
CA MET A 63 -14.22 -1.38 -4.12
C MET A 63 -15.18 -1.75 -3.00
N ALA A 64 -16.50 -1.58 -3.20
CA ALA A 64 -17.50 -1.96 -2.20
C ALA A 64 -17.45 -3.48 -1.91
N ASN A 65 -17.36 -4.33 -2.93
CA ASN A 65 -17.24 -5.78 -2.73
C ASN A 65 -15.91 -6.15 -2.06
N ASN A 66 -14.80 -5.57 -2.50
CA ASN A 66 -13.48 -5.88 -1.94
C ASN A 66 -13.29 -5.30 -0.53
N SER A 67 -14.03 -4.25 -0.15
CA SER A 67 -13.99 -3.66 1.20
C SER A 67 -14.40 -4.66 2.27
N VAL A 68 -15.35 -5.57 1.97
CA VAL A 68 -15.78 -6.63 2.90
C VAL A 68 -14.64 -7.60 3.14
N ASN A 69 -13.97 -8.05 2.09
CA ASN A 69 -12.83 -8.95 2.18
C ASN A 69 -11.67 -8.31 2.95
N VAL A 70 -11.38 -7.03 2.69
CA VAL A 70 -10.33 -6.31 3.39
C VAL A 70 -10.67 -6.07 4.85
N LYS A 71 -11.94 -5.82 5.20
CA LYS A 71 -12.35 -5.73 6.60
C LYS A 71 -12.13 -7.04 7.35
N VAL A 72 -12.48 -8.18 6.74
CA VAL A 72 -12.23 -9.51 7.31
C VAL A 72 -10.73 -9.78 7.43
N LEU A 73 -9.94 -9.41 6.41
CA LEU A 73 -8.48 -9.52 6.44
C LEU A 73 -7.91 -8.71 7.61
N PHE A 74 -8.26 -7.43 7.74
CA PHE A 74 -7.78 -6.59 8.83
C PHE A 74 -8.18 -7.12 10.19
N GLN A 75 -9.41 -7.62 10.36
CA GLN A 75 -9.82 -8.23 11.62
C GLN A 75 -8.93 -9.43 11.99
N LYS A 76 -8.66 -10.33 11.03
CA LYS A 76 -7.78 -11.48 11.27
C LYS A 76 -6.34 -11.07 11.51
N CYS A 77 -5.81 -10.13 10.72
CA CYS A 77 -4.45 -9.63 10.85
C CYS A 77 -4.25 -8.94 12.19
N ILE A 78 -5.13 -8.03 12.61
CA ILE A 78 -5.03 -7.35 13.90
C ILE A 78 -5.04 -8.37 15.04
N LEU A 79 -5.92 -9.38 14.99
CA LEU A 79 -5.97 -10.44 16.00
C LEU A 79 -4.72 -11.32 16.01
N ALA A 80 -4.11 -11.57 14.85
CA ALA A 80 -2.87 -12.33 14.76
C ALA A 80 -1.69 -11.50 15.30
N LEU A 81 -1.58 -10.23 14.88
CA LEU A 81 -0.55 -9.31 15.33
C LEU A 81 -0.66 -9.07 16.84
N ALA A 82 -1.87 -8.96 17.40
CA ALA A 82 -2.06 -8.75 18.85
C ALA A 82 -1.57 -9.93 19.72
N LYS A 83 -1.35 -11.12 19.15
CA LYS A 83 -0.79 -12.28 19.86
C LYS A 83 0.73 -12.30 19.89
N GLU A 84 1.37 -11.59 18.97
CA GLU A 84 2.82 -11.50 18.88
C GLU A 84 3.35 -10.43 19.84
N GLU A 85 4.59 -10.61 20.31
CA GLU A 85 5.27 -9.59 21.12
C GLU A 85 6.03 -8.61 20.22
N TRP A 86 5.76 -7.32 20.34
CA TRP A 86 6.34 -6.27 19.49
C TRP A 86 7.40 -5.42 20.19
N SER A 87 7.72 -5.70 21.45
CA SER A 87 8.61 -4.89 22.29
C SER A 87 9.97 -4.63 21.61
N GLU A 88 10.59 -5.69 21.09
CA GLU A 88 11.88 -5.62 20.40
C GLU A 88 11.78 -4.84 19.09
N THR A 89 10.76 -5.10 18.27
CA THR A 89 10.55 -4.40 17.00
C THR A 89 10.33 -2.90 17.20
N ILE A 90 9.53 -2.53 18.20
CA ILE A 90 9.27 -1.12 18.54
C ILE A 90 10.57 -0.44 19.03
N GLN A 91 11.36 -1.14 19.84
CA GLN A 91 12.64 -0.62 20.31
C GLN A 91 13.62 -0.40 19.14
N MET A 92 13.74 -1.38 18.25
CA MET A 92 14.58 -1.28 17.06
C MET A 92 14.16 -0.13 16.14
N ASN A 93 12.85 0.08 15.92
CA ASN A 93 12.36 1.20 15.12
C ASN A 93 12.71 2.56 15.77
N LYS A 94 12.60 2.68 17.09
CA LYS A 94 12.99 3.90 17.82
C LYS A 94 14.50 4.15 17.75
N GLU A 95 15.32 3.11 17.85
CA GLU A 95 16.77 3.20 17.72
C GLU A 95 17.19 3.61 16.31
N MET A 96 16.54 3.05 15.28
CA MET A 96 16.75 3.43 13.90
C MET A 96 16.51 4.93 13.69
N VAL A 97 15.38 5.46 14.16
CA VAL A 97 15.08 6.90 14.07
C VAL A 97 16.15 7.75 14.76
N LYS A 98 16.59 7.34 15.96
CA LYS A 98 17.66 8.06 16.69
C LYS A 98 18.98 8.08 15.93
N ASN A 99 19.34 6.98 15.26
CA ASN A 99 20.58 6.86 14.50
C ASN A 99 20.53 7.61 13.16
N SER A 100 19.34 7.78 12.58
CA SER A 100 19.16 8.50 11.31
C SER A 100 19.19 10.02 11.47
N ILE A 101 18.99 10.54 12.69
CA ILE A 101 19.13 11.97 12.98
C ILE A 101 20.62 12.25 13.22
N ILE A 102 21.32 12.67 12.17
CA ILE A 102 22.67 13.22 12.29
C ILE A 102 22.56 14.52 13.10
N ARG A 103 23.13 14.54 14.30
CA ARG A 103 23.35 15.76 15.07
C ARG A 103 24.69 16.39 14.72
#